data_AF-A0A2U3LPX5-F1
#
_entry.id   AF-A0A2U3LPX5-F1
#
_cell.length_a   1.000
_cell.length_b   1.000
_cell.length_c   1.000
_cell.angle_alpha   90.00
_cell.angle_beta   90.00
_cell.angle_gamma   90.00
#
_symmetry.space_group_name_H-M   'P 1'
#
loop_
_entity.id
_entity.type
_entity.pdbx_description
1 polymer ?
#
loop_
_entity_poly.entity_id
_entity_poly.type
_entity_poly.pdbx_seq_one_letter_code
_entity_poly.pdbx_strand_id
1 'polypeptide(L)'
;MHTTTANSARTTAKRPRAAKEWLSLLLLVVLLIAPHHTRSQTSTPASSGSPAPLPQRVVYWQFFKFAVLLDVEADQADQRGENGNHLRNYYQTKTGMTAAETALLKSTANSTVKGVHAIDQQIQAAVVSYRGQFRKGTPPPPLPPELQTLQTQKDNLILNGLAAIQAGFGAARFQNLDAFVQKDIAPHITLSTVKPLGPSAANGTLPPGQPVPWP
;
A
#
# COMPACT_ATOMS: atom_id res chain seq x y z
N MET A 1 -45.55 -1.73 -54.37
CA MET A 1 -45.53 -3.02 -55.12
C MET A 1 -44.28 -3.78 -54.71
N HIS A 2 -44.46 -5.08 -54.48
CA HIS A 2 -43.50 -6.11 -54.05
C HIS A 2 -43.09 -6.14 -52.56
N THR A 3 -43.86 -6.99 -51.88
CA THR A 3 -43.73 -7.64 -50.58
C THR A 3 -42.66 -8.74 -50.57
N THR A 4 -42.03 -9.02 -49.43
CA THR A 4 -41.50 -10.34 -48.96
C THR A 4 -41.23 -10.17 -47.45
N THR A 5 -42.05 -10.65 -46.52
CA THR A 5 -42.34 -12.02 -46.01
C THR A 5 -41.31 -12.54 -44.99
N ALA A 6 -41.87 -13.05 -43.88
CA ALA A 6 -41.30 -13.34 -42.57
C ALA A 6 -40.71 -14.75 -42.38
N ASN A 7 -39.98 -14.95 -41.26
CA ASN A 7 -40.17 -16.04 -40.26
C ASN A 7 -39.06 -15.93 -39.19
N SER A 8 -39.33 -15.67 -37.90
CA SER A 8 -39.95 -16.51 -36.85
C SER A 8 -39.37 -17.92 -36.71
N ALA A 9 -38.55 -18.11 -35.67
CA ALA A 9 -38.54 -19.32 -34.87
C ALA A 9 -38.39 -18.94 -33.39
N ARG A 10 -39.39 -19.37 -32.61
CA ARG A 10 -39.60 -19.20 -31.17
C ARG A 10 -39.34 -20.56 -30.51
N THR A 11 -39.33 -20.58 -29.17
CA THR A 11 -39.37 -21.74 -28.23
C THR A 11 -38.00 -22.38 -27.93
N THR A 12 -37.61 -22.73 -26.69
CA THR A 12 -38.27 -22.86 -25.36
C THR A 12 -37.13 -23.06 -24.34
N ALA A 13 -36.98 -22.25 -23.29
CA ALA A 13 -37.49 -22.46 -21.93
C ALA A 13 -36.97 -23.71 -21.15
N LYS A 14 -36.58 -23.44 -19.89
CA LYS A 14 -36.93 -24.19 -18.66
C LYS A 14 -36.00 -25.33 -18.21
N ARG A 15 -35.23 -25.09 -17.13
CA ARG A 15 -35.57 -25.57 -15.78
C ARG A 15 -34.62 -25.07 -14.68
N PRO A 16 -35.15 -24.56 -13.56
CA PRO A 16 -34.50 -24.48 -12.26
C PRO A 16 -34.83 -25.72 -11.40
N ARG A 17 -33.96 -26.08 -10.45
CA ARG A 17 -34.25 -26.86 -9.23
C ARG A 17 -32.97 -26.90 -8.38
N ALA A 18 -32.95 -26.25 -7.21
CA ALA A 18 -33.52 -26.69 -5.92
C ALA A 18 -32.38 -27.23 -5.02
N ALA A 19 -32.02 -26.50 -3.97
CA ALA A 19 -32.47 -26.73 -2.58
C ALA A 19 -31.29 -27.37 -1.81
N LYS A 20 -31.10 -27.29 -0.49
CA LYS A 20 -31.99 -27.00 0.64
C LYS A 20 -31.07 -26.89 1.87
N GLU A 21 -31.32 -25.91 2.75
CA GLU A 21 -31.24 -26.01 4.22
C GLU A 21 -30.01 -26.68 4.88
N TRP A 22 -29.14 -25.91 5.53
CA TRP A 22 -28.55 -26.28 6.84
C TRP A 22 -28.46 -25.02 7.70
N LEU A 23 -29.61 -24.61 8.24
CA LEU A 23 -29.71 -23.63 9.31
C LEU A 23 -29.63 -24.38 10.66
N SER A 24 -28.77 -23.89 11.56
CA SER A 24 -28.90 -23.94 13.03
C SER A 24 -29.02 -25.29 13.75
N LEU A 25 -28.00 -25.64 14.54
CA LEU A 25 -28.11 -25.95 15.98
C LEU A 25 -26.79 -26.55 16.54
N LEU A 26 -26.10 -25.80 17.40
CA LEU A 26 -25.59 -26.28 18.70
C LEU A 26 -24.94 -25.12 19.48
N LEU A 27 -25.81 -24.31 20.07
CA LEU A 27 -25.60 -23.68 21.38
C LEU A 27 -25.53 -24.78 22.46
N LEU A 28 -24.90 -24.51 23.61
CA LEU A 28 -24.70 -25.36 24.82
C LEU A 28 -23.52 -26.36 24.71
N VAL A 29 -22.50 -26.39 25.59
CA VAL A 29 -22.58 -26.51 27.05
C VAL A 29 -21.33 -25.89 27.71
N VAL A 30 -21.60 -25.13 28.78
CA VAL A 30 -20.68 -24.61 29.78
C VAL A 30 -20.24 -25.73 30.74
N LEU A 31 -18.99 -25.65 31.21
CA LEU A 31 -18.40 -26.31 32.39
C LEU A 31 -18.04 -27.81 32.31
N LEU A 32 -16.73 -28.08 32.40
CA LEU A 32 -16.20 -29.17 33.23
C LEU A 32 -14.84 -28.75 33.81
N ILE A 33 -14.81 -28.64 35.14
CA ILE A 33 -13.68 -28.32 36.00
C ILE A 33 -12.94 -29.62 36.31
N ALA A 34 -11.61 -29.65 36.14
CA ALA A 34 -10.71 -30.41 37.01
C ALA A 34 -9.26 -29.88 36.93
N PRO A 35 -8.47 -29.96 38.02
CA PRO A 35 -7.23 -29.22 38.22
C PRO A 35 -5.98 -30.05 37.80
N HIS A 36 -4.80 -29.50 38.09
CA HIS A 36 -3.47 -30.14 38.10
C HIS A 36 -2.61 -30.01 36.82
N HIS A 37 -1.85 -28.91 36.73
CA HIS A 37 -0.43 -28.90 37.09
C HIS A 37 0.17 -27.55 36.69
N THR A 38 0.43 -26.71 37.67
CA THR A 38 1.31 -25.54 37.51
C THR A 38 2.74 -26.05 37.36
N ARG A 39 3.13 -26.39 36.12
CA ARG A 39 4.53 -26.52 35.76
C ARG A 39 5.09 -25.11 35.69
N SER A 40 5.92 -24.74 36.67
CA SER A 40 6.74 -23.53 36.61
C SER A 40 7.68 -23.65 35.42
N GLN A 41 7.25 -23.13 34.27
CA GLN A 41 8.15 -22.87 33.16
C GLN A 41 8.87 -21.57 33.51
N THR A 42 10.13 -21.69 33.91
CA THR A 42 11.10 -20.62 33.76
C THR A 42 11.26 -20.39 32.25
N SER A 43 10.37 -19.60 31.66
CA SER A 43 10.50 -19.12 30.31
C SER A 43 11.61 -18.07 30.30
N THR A 44 12.79 -18.51 29.92
CA THR A 44 13.77 -17.64 29.25
C THR A 44 13.00 -16.87 28.16
N PRO A 45 13.05 -15.53 28.10
CA PRO A 45 12.40 -14.79 27.04
C PRO A 45 13.14 -15.11 25.73
N ALA A 46 12.71 -16.15 25.03
CA ALA A 46 12.93 -16.26 23.62
C ALA A 46 12.17 -15.08 23.00
N SER A 47 12.90 -14.08 22.53
CA SER A 47 12.37 -13.06 21.63
C SER A 47 11.96 -13.74 20.33
N SER A 48 10.80 -14.39 20.34
CA SER A 48 10.03 -14.69 19.14
C SER A 48 9.44 -13.36 18.65
N GLY A 49 10.31 -12.50 18.13
CA GLY A 49 9.92 -11.22 17.58
C GLY A 49 9.20 -11.46 16.27
N SER A 50 7.87 -11.62 16.32
CA SER A 50 7.05 -11.40 15.13
C SER A 50 7.41 -10.01 14.58
N PRO A 51 7.72 -9.89 13.28
CA PRO A 51 7.97 -8.60 12.67
C PRO A 51 6.83 -7.63 13.00
N ALA A 52 7.16 -6.43 13.45
CA ALA A 52 6.16 -5.41 13.70
C ALA A 52 5.33 -5.18 12.42
N PRO A 53 4.00 -5.04 12.53
CA PRO A 53 3.15 -4.84 11.36
C PRO A 53 3.57 -3.58 10.59
N LEU A 54 3.61 -3.67 9.25
CA LEU A 54 3.97 -2.55 8.38
C LEU A 54 3.00 -1.37 8.62
N PRO A 55 3.50 -0.13 8.79
CA PRO A 55 2.62 1.01 8.94
C PRO A 55 1.80 1.25 7.67
N GLN A 56 0.50 1.51 7.82
CA GLN A 56 -0.43 1.65 6.71
C GLN A 56 0.01 2.70 5.68
N ARG A 57 0.55 3.84 6.15
CA ARG A 57 1.11 4.88 5.27
C ARG A 57 2.20 4.36 4.32
N VAL A 58 3.02 3.40 4.76
CA VAL A 58 4.10 2.83 3.93
C VAL A 58 3.50 1.93 2.85
N VAL A 59 2.56 1.08 3.23
CA VAL A 59 1.89 0.15 2.31
C VAL A 59 1.12 0.91 1.23
N TYR A 60 0.31 1.88 1.65
CA TYR A 60 -0.51 2.66 0.72
C TYR A 60 0.29 3.66 -0.10
N TRP A 61 1.42 4.16 0.41
CA TRP A 61 2.36 4.92 -0.41
C TRP A 61 2.84 4.10 -1.60
N GLN A 62 3.30 2.88 -1.35
CA GLN A 62 3.79 2.02 -2.42
C GLN A 62 2.68 1.63 -3.39
N PHE A 63 1.48 1.33 -2.89
CA PHE A 63 0.31 1.07 -3.73
C PHE A 63 -0.01 2.25 -4.66
N PHE A 64 -0.05 3.49 -4.14
CA PHE A 64 -0.32 4.67 -4.97
C PHE A 64 0.76 4.90 -6.03
N LYS A 65 2.05 4.71 -5.70
CA LYS A 65 3.13 4.76 -6.68
C LYS A 65 2.92 3.74 -7.81
N PHE A 66 2.59 2.49 -7.47
CA PHE A 66 2.34 1.46 -8.47
C PHE A 66 1.13 1.80 -9.34
N ALA A 67 0.06 2.36 -8.77
CA ALA A 67 -1.09 2.78 -9.57
C ALA A 67 -0.75 3.85 -10.61
N VAL A 68 0.06 4.85 -10.23
CA VAL A 68 0.53 5.87 -11.18
C VAL A 68 1.49 5.27 -12.21
N LEU A 69 2.40 4.38 -11.79
CA LEU A 69 3.34 3.72 -12.68
C LEU A 69 2.63 2.93 -13.80
N LEU A 70 1.59 2.17 -13.45
CA LEU A 70 0.83 1.40 -14.44
C LEU A 70 0.16 2.28 -15.50
N ASP A 71 -0.34 3.46 -15.11
CA ASP A 71 -0.89 4.42 -16.07
C ASP A 71 0.22 4.98 -17.00
N VAL A 72 1.38 5.32 -16.44
CA VAL A 72 2.53 5.79 -17.23
C VAL A 72 3.01 4.70 -18.21
N GLU A 73 3.15 3.46 -17.75
CA GLU A 73 3.56 2.35 -18.61
C GLU A 73 2.52 2.03 -19.69
N ALA A 74 1.22 2.19 -19.38
CA ALA A 74 0.16 2.06 -20.37
C ALA A 74 0.28 3.10 -21.48
N ASP A 75 0.50 4.37 -21.10
CA ASP A 75 0.68 5.45 -22.06
C ASP A 75 1.93 5.24 -22.91
N GLN A 76 3.02 4.76 -22.32
CA GLN A 76 4.24 4.41 -23.05
C GLN A 76 4.03 3.22 -24.01
N ALA A 77 3.23 2.22 -23.63
CA ALA A 77 2.89 1.10 -24.51
C ALA A 77 2.11 1.60 -25.74
N ASP A 78 1.11 2.45 -25.55
CA ASP A 78 0.36 3.03 -26.66
C ASP A 78 1.24 3.88 -27.58
N GLN A 79 2.19 4.64 -27.02
CA GLN A 79 3.17 5.42 -27.80
C GLN A 79 4.09 4.53 -28.65
N ARG A 80 4.32 3.28 -28.25
CA ARG A 80 5.05 2.28 -29.04
C ARG A 80 4.16 1.52 -30.04
N GLY A 81 2.87 1.84 -30.13
CA GLY A 81 1.90 1.12 -30.96
C GLY A 81 1.45 -0.23 -30.37
N GLU A 82 1.77 -0.49 -29.10
CA GLU A 82 1.25 -1.63 -28.33
C GLU A 82 -0.10 -1.26 -27.70
N ASN A 83 -0.74 -2.21 -27.00
CA ASN A 83 -2.01 -1.98 -26.30
C ASN A 83 -1.82 -1.93 -24.78
N GLY A 84 -1.84 -0.72 -24.20
CA GLY A 84 -1.70 -0.48 -22.77
C GLY A 84 -2.95 -0.80 -21.92
N ASN A 85 -4.06 -1.25 -22.51
CA ASN A 85 -5.32 -1.42 -21.77
C ASN A 85 -5.24 -2.40 -20.60
N HIS A 86 -4.42 -3.44 -20.70
CA HIS A 86 -4.25 -4.40 -19.61
C HIS A 86 -3.63 -3.75 -18.36
N LEU A 87 -2.72 -2.79 -18.54
CA LEU A 87 -2.11 -2.01 -17.45
C LEU A 87 -3.12 -1.02 -16.87
N ARG A 88 -3.86 -0.30 -17.72
CA ARG A 88 -4.88 0.67 -17.28
C ARG A 88 -5.98 0.03 -16.44
N ASN A 89 -6.34 -1.22 -16.75
CA ASN A 89 -7.42 -1.93 -16.09
C ASN A 89 -6.94 -2.91 -15.02
N TYR A 90 -5.63 -2.93 -14.71
CA TYR A 90 -5.02 -3.92 -13.83
C TYR A 90 -5.77 -4.11 -12.51
N TYR A 91 -5.94 -3.04 -11.72
CA TYR A 91 -6.66 -3.14 -10.45
C TYR A 91 -8.14 -3.42 -10.64
N GLN A 92 -8.75 -2.86 -11.67
CA GLN A 92 -10.15 -3.13 -11.98
C GLN A 92 -10.41 -4.62 -12.17
N THR A 93 -9.55 -5.30 -12.96
CA THR A 93 -9.63 -6.74 -13.21
C THR A 93 -9.28 -7.56 -11.96
N LYS A 94 -8.32 -7.13 -11.14
CA LYS A 94 -7.86 -7.88 -9.97
C LYS A 94 -8.82 -7.80 -8.77
N THR A 95 -9.45 -6.66 -8.56
CA THR A 95 -10.31 -6.43 -7.37
C THR A 95 -11.79 -6.28 -7.72
N GLY A 96 -12.14 -6.38 -9.01
CA GLY A 96 -13.51 -6.22 -9.48
C GLY A 96 -14.05 -4.81 -9.26
N MET A 97 -13.21 -3.77 -9.33
CA MET A 97 -13.66 -2.37 -9.20
C MET A 97 -14.63 -2.01 -10.32
N THR A 98 -15.54 -1.09 -10.01
CA THR A 98 -16.34 -0.38 -11.01
C THR A 98 -15.46 0.65 -11.72
N ALA A 99 -15.95 1.18 -12.84
CA ALA A 99 -15.27 2.27 -13.55
C ALA A 99 -15.13 3.53 -12.67
N ALA A 100 -16.14 3.85 -11.87
CA ALA A 100 -16.13 5.01 -10.97
C ALA A 100 -15.08 4.85 -9.84
N GLU A 101 -15.02 3.68 -9.20
CA GLU A 101 -14.00 3.37 -8.19
C GLU A 101 -12.59 3.41 -8.79
N THR A 102 -12.42 2.88 -10.01
CA THR A 102 -11.13 2.90 -10.70
C THR A 102 -10.68 4.33 -11.01
N ALA A 103 -11.59 5.17 -11.50
CA ALA A 103 -11.32 6.57 -11.76
C ALA A 103 -10.97 7.33 -10.48
N LEU A 104 -11.68 7.06 -9.38
CA LEU A 104 -11.37 7.62 -8.07
C LEU A 104 -9.97 7.19 -7.61
N LEU A 105 -9.65 5.89 -7.66
CA LEU A 105 -8.33 5.38 -7.32
C LEU A 105 -7.22 6.10 -8.09
N LYS A 106 -7.34 6.18 -9.41
CA LYS A 106 -6.33 6.82 -10.27
C LYS A 106 -6.15 8.30 -9.95
N SER A 107 -7.26 9.04 -9.81
CA SER A 107 -7.19 10.47 -9.51
C SER A 107 -6.58 10.74 -8.13
N THR A 108 -6.96 9.98 -7.10
CA THR A 108 -6.40 10.09 -5.75
C THR A 108 -4.93 9.68 -5.72
N ALA A 109 -4.55 8.59 -6.38
CA ALA A 109 -3.15 8.16 -6.46
C ALA A 109 -2.28 9.22 -7.14
N ASN A 110 -2.70 9.73 -8.30
CA ASN A 110 -1.99 10.79 -9.02
C ASN A 110 -1.80 12.06 -8.16
N SER A 111 -2.88 12.54 -7.54
CA SER A 111 -2.82 13.72 -6.67
C SER A 111 -1.88 13.51 -5.48
N THR A 112 -2.00 12.36 -4.81
CA THR A 112 -1.17 12.01 -3.66
C THR A 112 0.31 11.90 -4.04
N VAL A 113 0.63 11.17 -5.10
CA VAL A 113 2.02 11.01 -5.60
C VAL A 113 2.62 12.35 -5.99
N LYS A 114 1.88 13.19 -6.70
CA LYS A 114 2.34 14.54 -7.08
C LYS A 114 2.62 15.40 -5.84
N GLY A 115 1.73 15.40 -4.85
CA GLY A 115 1.92 16.18 -3.63
C GLY A 115 3.07 15.65 -2.77
N VAL A 116 3.23 14.33 -2.66
CA VAL A 116 4.38 13.72 -1.96
C VAL A 116 5.68 14.10 -2.64
N HIS A 117 5.75 14.05 -3.96
CA HIS A 117 6.95 14.45 -4.70
C HIS A 117 7.32 15.92 -4.47
N ALA A 118 6.33 16.82 -4.38
CA ALA A 118 6.58 18.22 -4.04
C ALA A 118 7.15 18.41 -2.62
N ILE A 119 6.74 17.57 -1.65
CA ILE A 119 7.30 17.58 -0.29
C ILE A 119 8.70 16.98 -0.30
N ASP A 120 8.94 15.89 -1.02
CA ASP A 120 10.26 15.27 -1.13
C ASP A 120 11.29 16.23 -1.75
N GLN A 121 10.88 17.10 -2.69
CA GLN A 121 11.73 18.18 -3.20
C GLN A 121 12.13 19.19 -2.11
N GLN A 122 11.21 19.54 -1.20
CA GLN A 122 11.51 20.42 -0.06
C GLN A 122 12.44 19.74 0.94
N ILE A 123 12.20 18.46 1.24
CA ILE A 123 13.08 17.66 2.10
C ILE A 123 14.49 17.62 1.50
N GLN A 124 14.61 17.38 0.20
CA GLN A 124 15.90 17.35 -0.48
C GLN A 124 16.63 18.69 -0.38
N ALA A 125 15.93 19.81 -0.57
CA ALA A 125 16.52 21.14 -0.42
C ALA A 125 17.01 21.38 1.03
N ALA A 126 16.21 21.02 2.03
CA ALA A 126 16.58 21.14 3.43
C ALA A 126 17.80 20.26 3.80
N VAL A 127 17.86 19.03 3.29
CA VAL A 127 19.02 18.13 3.48
C VAL A 127 20.28 18.68 2.82
N VAL A 128 20.18 19.23 1.61
CA VAL A 128 21.32 19.87 0.92
C VAL A 128 21.82 21.07 1.72
N SER A 129 20.91 21.93 2.19
CA SER A 129 21.25 23.09 3.03
C SER A 129 21.93 22.66 4.34
N TYR A 130 21.37 21.66 5.04
CA TYR A 130 21.96 21.11 6.25
C TYR A 130 23.36 20.53 6.00
N ARG A 131 23.55 19.81 4.89
CA ARG A 131 24.86 19.28 4.52
C ARG A 131 25.90 20.37 4.25
N GLY A 132 25.49 21.52 3.72
CA GLY A 132 26.36 22.67 3.51
C GLY A 132 26.92 23.29 4.79
N GLN A 133 26.34 22.98 5.95
CA GLN A 133 26.76 23.54 7.25
C GLN A 133 27.87 22.71 7.92
N PHE A 134 28.17 21.51 7.42
CA PHE A 134 29.21 20.66 8.01
C PHE A 134 30.60 21.23 7.75
N ARG A 135 31.36 21.44 8.82
CA ARG A 135 32.80 21.71 8.77
C ARG A 135 33.56 20.50 9.31
N LYS A 136 34.67 20.14 8.66
CA LYS A 136 35.52 19.04 9.13
C LYS A 136 36.07 19.38 10.52
N GLY A 137 36.01 18.42 11.44
CA GLY A 137 36.52 18.57 12.80
C GLY A 137 35.56 19.26 13.79
N THR A 138 34.40 19.75 13.34
CA THR A 138 33.36 20.26 14.25
C THR A 138 32.24 19.23 14.40
N PRO A 139 31.61 19.14 15.58
CA PRO A 139 30.42 18.31 15.74
C PRO A 139 29.32 18.74 14.75
N PRO A 140 28.51 17.79 14.26
CA PRO A 140 27.40 18.09 13.37
C PRO A 140 26.40 19.05 14.05
N PRO A 141 25.90 20.09 13.34
CA PRO A 141 24.83 20.91 13.88
C PRO A 141 23.58 20.05 14.14
N PRO A 142 22.68 20.47 15.05
CA PRO A 142 21.44 19.75 15.30
C PRO A 142 20.60 19.65 14.01
N LEU A 143 19.87 18.55 13.86
CA LEU A 143 18.97 18.33 12.72
C LEU A 143 17.92 19.45 12.65
N PRO A 144 17.65 20.02 11.47
CA PRO A 144 16.62 21.05 11.32
C PRO A 144 15.24 20.49 11.70
N PRO A 145 14.46 21.19 12.54
CA PRO A 145 13.12 20.75 12.93
C PRO A 145 12.16 20.69 11.72
N GLU A 146 12.44 21.47 10.68
CA GLU A 146 11.69 21.47 9.41
C GLU A 146 11.62 20.08 8.76
N LEU A 147 12.67 19.25 8.85
CA LEU A 147 12.67 17.90 8.27
C LEU A 147 11.60 17.01 8.89
N GLN A 148 11.40 17.12 10.21
CA GLN A 148 10.37 16.38 10.91
C GLN A 148 8.97 16.86 10.52
N THR A 149 8.79 18.16 10.37
CA THR A 149 7.54 18.76 9.89
C THR A 149 7.20 18.28 8.49
N LEU A 150 8.15 18.32 7.56
CA LEU A 150 7.96 17.86 6.17
C LEU A 150 7.65 16.35 6.10
N GLN A 151 8.33 15.53 6.91
CA GLN A 151 8.01 14.11 6.99
C GLN A 151 6.58 13.86 7.50
N THR A 152 6.14 14.62 8.50
CA THR A 152 4.77 14.53 9.03
C THR A 152 3.74 14.95 7.97
N GLN A 153 4.03 16.01 7.20
CA GLN A 153 3.17 16.46 6.11
C GLN A 153 3.05 15.39 5.01
N LYS A 154 4.16 14.73 4.66
CA LYS A 154 4.15 13.61 3.70
C LYS A 154 3.29 12.47 4.19
N ASP A 155 3.49 12.04 5.43
CA ASP A 155 2.73 10.95 6.05
C ASP A 155 1.23 11.27 6.07
N ASN A 156 0.86 12.49 6.44
CA ASN A 156 -0.54 12.95 6.44
C ASN A 156 -1.14 12.98 5.03
N LEU A 157 -0.38 13.40 4.02
CA LEU A 157 -0.86 13.44 2.64
C LEU A 157 -1.23 12.04 2.13
N ILE A 158 -0.40 11.03 2.45
CA ILE A 158 -0.67 9.63 2.09
C ILE A 158 -1.93 9.11 2.81
N LEU A 159 -2.03 9.38 4.12
CA LEU A 159 -3.19 8.96 4.92
C LEU A 159 -4.49 9.65 4.48
N ASN A 160 -4.42 10.90 4.05
CA ASN A 160 -5.57 11.61 3.49
C ASN A 160 -6.02 11.01 2.15
N GLY A 161 -5.07 10.64 1.28
CA GLY A 161 -5.37 9.92 0.04
C GLY A 161 -6.07 8.58 0.32
N LEU A 162 -5.57 7.82 1.28
CA LEU A 162 -6.22 6.60 1.76
C LEU A 162 -7.64 6.85 2.28
N ALA A 163 -7.83 7.86 3.13
CA ALA A 163 -9.15 8.20 3.67
C ALA A 163 -10.14 8.59 2.56
N ALA A 164 -9.68 9.28 1.50
CA ALA A 164 -10.52 9.61 0.35
C ALA A 164 -10.99 8.36 -0.41
N ILE A 165 -10.11 7.36 -0.57
CA ILE A 165 -10.50 6.06 -1.16
C ILE A 165 -11.51 5.33 -0.26
N GLN A 166 -11.26 5.28 1.05
CA GLN A 166 -12.17 4.65 2.01
C GLN A 166 -13.57 5.27 1.95
N ALA A 167 -13.64 6.60 1.94
CA ALA A 167 -14.91 7.32 1.87
C ALA A 167 -15.63 7.11 0.53
N GLY A 168 -14.90 7.18 -0.59
CA GLY A 168 -15.52 7.06 -1.91
C GLY A 168 -15.90 5.64 -2.33
N PHE A 169 -15.23 4.61 -1.79
CA PHE A 169 -15.58 3.21 -2.05
C PHE A 169 -16.69 2.73 -1.11
N GLY A 170 -16.73 3.24 0.11
CA GLY A 170 -17.51 2.67 1.20
C GLY A 170 -16.85 1.41 1.79
N ALA A 171 -17.29 1.03 2.99
CA ALA A 171 -16.59 0.06 3.85
C ALA A 171 -16.35 -1.30 3.18
N ALA A 172 -17.40 -1.91 2.60
CA ALA A 172 -17.29 -3.26 2.01
C ALA A 172 -16.38 -3.30 0.78
N ARG A 173 -16.47 -2.30 -0.10
CA ARG A 173 -15.64 -2.22 -1.32
C ARG A 173 -14.20 -1.87 -0.98
N PHE A 174 -13.99 -0.99 0.00
CA PHE A 174 -12.66 -0.71 0.51
C PHE A 174 -12.02 -1.95 1.15
N GLN A 175 -12.78 -2.76 1.91
CA GLN A 175 -12.25 -3.99 2.51
C GLN A 175 -11.72 -4.98 1.45
N ASN A 176 -12.38 -5.10 0.29
CA ASN A 176 -11.88 -5.93 -0.81
C ASN A 176 -10.56 -5.39 -1.38
N LEU A 177 -10.45 -4.07 -1.52
CA LEU A 177 -9.21 -3.43 -1.96
C LEU A 177 -8.10 -3.63 -0.92
N ASP A 178 -8.37 -3.37 0.36
CA ASP A 178 -7.38 -3.54 1.43
C ASP A 178 -6.92 -5.00 1.51
N ALA A 179 -7.82 -5.97 1.45
CA ALA A 179 -7.46 -7.39 1.41
C ALA A 179 -6.50 -7.71 0.24
N PHE A 180 -6.74 -7.15 -0.95
CA PHE A 180 -5.82 -7.27 -2.08
C PHE A 180 -4.47 -6.57 -1.80
N VAL A 181 -4.46 -5.34 -1.29
CA VAL A 181 -3.23 -4.61 -0.97
C VAL A 181 -2.39 -5.35 0.07
N GLN A 182 -3.02 -5.87 1.14
CA GLN A 182 -2.32 -6.61 2.18
C GLN A 182 -1.81 -7.98 1.68
N LYS A 183 -2.50 -8.61 0.74
CA LYS A 183 -2.13 -9.93 0.20
C LYS A 183 -1.07 -9.84 -0.90
N ASP A 184 -1.22 -8.90 -1.83
CA ASP A 184 -0.48 -8.87 -3.09
C ASP A 184 0.56 -7.75 -3.15
N ILE A 185 0.53 -6.77 -2.24
CA ILE A 185 1.48 -5.64 -2.24
C ILE A 185 2.34 -5.64 -0.98
N ALA A 186 1.72 -5.66 0.20
CA ALA A 186 2.43 -5.55 1.47
C ALA A 186 3.58 -6.57 1.66
N PRO A 187 3.47 -7.85 1.22
CA PRO A 187 4.56 -8.82 1.37
C PRO A 187 5.83 -8.47 0.60
N HIS A 188 5.74 -7.59 -0.41
CA HIS A 188 6.86 -7.15 -1.22
C HIS A 188 7.53 -5.87 -0.69
N ILE A 189 7.06 -5.35 0.45
CA ILE A 189 7.60 -4.15 1.08
C ILE A 189 8.53 -4.54 2.22
N THR A 190 9.76 -4.04 2.18
CA THR A 190 10.74 -4.21 3.25
C THR A 190 11.06 -2.88 3.89
N LEU A 191 11.08 -2.84 5.22
CA LEU A 191 11.53 -1.68 5.99
C LEU A 191 12.99 -1.86 6.36
N SER A 192 13.84 -0.97 5.85
CA SER A 192 15.24 -0.89 6.26
C SER A 192 15.39 0.22 7.28
N THR A 193 15.71 -0.13 8.52
CA THR A 193 16.14 0.86 9.50
C THR A 193 17.64 1.08 9.33
N VAL A 194 18.04 2.32 9.05
CA VAL A 194 19.45 2.70 9.07
C VAL A 194 19.90 2.74 10.53
N LYS A 195 20.91 1.95 10.88
CA LYS A 195 21.55 2.02 12.20
C LYS A 195 22.07 3.43 12.42
N PRO A 196 21.69 4.14 13.50
CA PRO A 196 22.29 5.42 13.83
C PRO A 196 23.81 5.25 13.94
N LEU A 197 24.57 6.10 13.24
CA LEU A 197 26.01 6.19 13.48
C LEU A 197 26.18 6.53 14.97
N GLY A 198 26.77 5.60 15.73
CA GLY A 198 27.14 5.86 17.12
C GLY A 198 28.08 7.06 17.22
N PRO A 199 28.34 7.59 18.43
CA PRO A 199 29.26 8.71 18.61
C PRO A 199 30.59 8.41 17.93
N SER A 200 30.95 9.25 16.97
CA SER A 200 32.18 9.19 16.19
C SER A 200 33.37 9.05 17.12
N ALA A 201 33.99 7.87 17.17
CA ALA A 201 35.30 7.73 17.80
C ALA A 201 36.25 8.67 17.04
N ALA A 202 36.92 9.56 17.78
CA ALA A 202 37.62 10.74 17.28
C ALA A 202 38.84 10.49 16.37
N ASN A 203 39.06 9.27 15.86
CA ASN A 203 40.21 8.93 15.03
C ASN A 203 39.81 7.91 13.95
N GLY A 204 39.87 8.32 12.68
CA GLY A 204 39.86 7.37 11.56
C GLY A 204 38.96 7.78 10.39
N THR A 205 39.52 8.53 9.45
CA THR A 205 39.27 8.49 8.01
C THR A 205 37.82 8.24 7.55
N LEU A 206 37.10 9.33 7.24
CA LEU A 206 35.92 9.27 6.39
C LEU A 206 36.27 8.55 5.06
N PRO A 207 35.63 7.43 4.69
CA PRO A 207 35.82 6.85 3.37
C PRO A 207 35.26 7.82 2.31
N PRO A 208 35.99 8.03 1.20
CA PRO A 208 35.55 8.95 0.15
C PRO A 208 34.30 8.41 -0.56
N GLY A 209 33.25 9.23 -0.57
CA GLY A 209 32.26 9.30 -1.66
C GLY A 209 31.65 7.99 -2.14
N GLN A 210 31.08 7.17 -1.26
CA GLN A 210 30.13 6.17 -1.75
C GLN A 210 28.79 6.88 -2.07
N PRO A 211 28.34 6.89 -3.34
CA PRO A 211 26.98 7.29 -3.65
C PRO A 211 26.04 6.33 -2.94
N VAL A 212 25.18 6.84 -2.07
CA VAL A 212 24.09 6.06 -1.50
C VAL A 212 23.12 5.75 -2.65
N PRO A 213 22.96 4.47 -3.05
CA PRO A 213 21.91 4.12 -3.98
C PRO A 213 20.61 4.15 -3.19
N TRP A 214 19.78 5.16 -3.42
CA TRP A 214 18.39 5.12 -2.99
C TRP A 214 17.55 4.53 -4.14
N PRO A 215 16.64 3.58 -3.85
CA PRO A 215 15.71 3.02 -4.82
C PRO A 215 14.62 4.02 -5.26
#